data_AF-A0A243WDK0-F1
#
_entry.id   AF-A0A243WDK0-F1
#
_cell.length_a   1.000
_cell.length_b   1.000
_cell.length_c   1.000
_cell.angle_alpha   90.00
_cell.angle_beta   90.00
_cell.angle_gamma   90.00
#
_symmetry.space_group_name_H-M   'P 1'
#
loop_
_entity.id
_entity.type
_entity.pdbx_description
1 polymer ?
#
loop_
_entity_poly.entity_id
_entity_poly.type
_entity_poly.pdbx_seq_one_letter_code
_entity_poly.pdbx_strand_id
1 'polypeptide(L)'
;MTLKSSLLSLSLTILAFPAALRAEVKLPSIFTDNMVLQQKADCAVWGWAKAGSTITVTPSWGKQKYTAKADAAGKWKLQVHTPAASYTPYGLSVSGDGPVVQLKNVLIGEVWLCGGQSNMEMPMKGFKGQPVLGSNEAILHSKNDQLRLYTVPRSSVTEPQDNSKPSPWRIAEPEAVSNFSATAYYFGRLLQEQLHVPVGLVHCSYSGSFIEAWMDPATLREFAGVKIPAKGDTIKQVSRTATTLYNGMLHPIEGYGIKGAIWYQGESNYDRPDEYEKMFAAMVKQWRTHWGLGDFPFYYAQIAPFDYTRTSKNKGGKYNSAFIRDTQRKLQTQVPNTAMAVLLDIGEETSIHPMRKEPGGTRLALLALNKTYGLKGFGAVSPGYESMQVKGNEAIVRFKDSPNGMTSFSQELTGFEVAGADKKFYPAKASINGSSITVSAEAVKVPVAVRYAFQDFTRATLFSTEGLPVSSFRTDDWAE
;
A
#
# COMPACT_ATOMS: atom_id res chain seq x y z
N MET A 1 48.47 -12.09 84.25
CA MET A 1 47.60 -10.94 83.91
C MET A 1 47.27 -11.03 82.42
N THR A 2 46.06 -11.44 82.09
CA THR A 2 45.57 -11.62 80.71
C THR A 2 44.48 -10.60 80.46
N LEU A 3 44.74 -9.60 79.61
CA LEU A 3 43.70 -8.68 79.12
C LEU A 3 42.97 -9.31 77.93
N LYS A 4 41.65 -9.45 78.04
CA LYS A 4 40.74 -9.71 76.92
C LYS A 4 40.18 -8.38 76.42
N SER A 5 40.46 -8.02 75.17
CA SER A 5 39.80 -6.93 74.46
C SER A 5 38.54 -7.46 73.77
N SER A 6 37.40 -6.80 74.02
CA SER A 6 36.10 -7.12 73.40
C SER A 6 35.81 -6.09 72.31
N LEU A 7 35.76 -6.51 71.04
CA LEU A 7 35.30 -5.69 69.92
C LEU A 7 33.81 -5.94 69.71
N LEU A 8 32.99 -4.91 70.00
CA LEU A 8 31.57 -4.86 69.67
C LEU A 8 31.44 -4.47 68.19
N SER A 9 30.94 -5.38 67.34
CA SER A 9 30.61 -5.09 65.95
C SER A 9 29.17 -4.57 65.87
N LEU A 10 29.00 -3.30 65.50
CA LEU A 10 27.69 -2.66 65.31
C LEU A 10 27.24 -2.90 63.85
N SER A 11 26.37 -3.87 63.64
CA SER A 11 25.79 -4.17 62.32
C SER A 11 24.70 -3.15 61.97
N LEU A 12 25.03 -2.19 61.10
CA LEU A 12 24.09 -1.20 60.56
C LEU A 12 23.24 -1.87 59.46
N THR A 13 21.99 -2.23 59.77
CA THR A 13 21.04 -2.77 58.81
C THR A 13 20.46 -1.64 57.96
N ILE A 14 21.00 -1.44 56.76
CA ILE A 14 20.45 -0.51 55.77
C ILE A 14 19.16 -1.13 55.19
N LEU A 15 17.99 -0.66 55.64
CA LEU A 15 16.71 -0.95 54.98
C LEU A 15 16.68 -0.23 53.62
N ALA A 16 17.04 -0.96 52.56
CA ALA A 16 16.78 -0.53 51.20
C ALA A 16 15.26 -0.63 50.92
N PHE A 17 14.55 0.51 51.01
CA PHE A 17 13.20 0.59 50.47
C PHE A 17 13.26 0.36 48.96
N PRO A 18 12.56 -0.64 48.40
CA PRO A 18 12.47 -0.77 46.96
C PRO A 18 11.69 0.45 46.44
N ALA A 19 12.38 1.35 45.74
CA ALA A 19 11.71 2.35 44.92
C ALA A 19 10.81 1.58 43.93
N ALA A 20 9.50 1.61 44.19
CA ALA A 20 8.54 1.03 43.29
C ALA A 20 8.64 1.77 41.95
N LEU A 21 9.32 1.16 40.98
CA LEU A 21 9.31 1.57 39.58
C LEU A 21 7.84 1.64 39.13
N ARG A 22 7.25 2.84 39.13
CA ARG A 22 5.93 3.06 38.56
C ARG A 22 6.08 2.97 37.05
N ALA A 23 5.51 1.93 36.45
CA ALA A 23 5.51 1.79 35.00
C ALA A 23 4.61 2.89 34.39
N GLU A 24 5.26 3.90 33.82
CA GLU A 24 4.62 5.02 33.14
C GLU A 24 3.82 4.54 31.92
N VAL A 25 2.79 5.32 31.55
CA VAL A 25 2.07 5.11 30.30
C VAL A 25 3.00 5.32 29.11
N LYS A 26 3.03 4.35 28.20
CA LYS A 26 3.79 4.42 26.94
C LYS A 26 2.87 4.17 25.76
N LEU A 27 3.06 4.95 24.70
CA LEU A 27 2.35 4.79 23.44
C LEU A 27 3.26 4.18 22.37
N PRO A 28 2.69 3.43 21.41
CA PRO A 28 3.40 2.99 20.22
C PRO A 28 3.97 4.16 19.42
N SER A 29 5.03 3.89 18.67
CA SER A 29 5.80 4.85 17.87
C SER A 29 4.99 5.58 16.80
N ILE A 30 3.78 5.12 16.46
CA ILE A 30 2.88 5.81 15.53
C ILE A 30 2.14 6.99 16.18
N PHE A 31 2.01 7.01 17.50
CA PHE A 31 1.37 8.10 18.22
C PHE A 31 2.42 9.15 18.60
N THR A 32 2.53 10.18 17.76
CA THR A 32 3.39 11.35 17.99
C THR A 32 2.65 12.63 17.68
N ASP A 33 3.24 13.78 18.01
CA ASP A 33 2.72 15.08 17.59
C ASP A 33 2.56 15.16 16.07
N ASN A 34 1.66 16.01 15.59
CA ASN A 34 1.32 16.21 14.17
C ASN A 34 0.56 15.05 13.51
N MET A 35 0.14 14.02 14.24
CA MET A 35 -0.59 12.90 13.65
C MET A 35 -1.97 13.30 13.12
N VAL A 36 -2.53 12.42 12.27
CA VAL A 36 -3.93 12.52 11.81
C VAL A 36 -4.69 11.30 12.27
N LEU A 37 -5.86 11.49 12.88
CA LEU A 37 -6.81 10.42 13.16
C LEU A 37 -7.93 10.43 12.12
N GLN A 38 -8.43 9.24 11.77
CA GLN A 38 -9.54 9.08 10.84
C GLN A 38 -10.79 9.78 11.36
N GLN A 39 -11.45 10.58 10.54
CA GLN A 39 -12.67 11.31 10.89
C GLN A 39 -13.90 10.38 10.95
N LYS A 40 -14.90 10.79 11.74
CA LYS A 40 -16.19 10.10 11.89
C LYS A 40 -16.02 8.60 12.16
N ALA A 41 -15.06 8.27 13.01
CA ALA A 41 -14.67 6.89 13.28
C ALA A 41 -14.41 6.68 14.76
N ASP A 42 -14.54 5.43 15.18
CA ASP A 42 -14.06 4.97 16.47
C ASP A 42 -12.60 4.54 16.30
N CYS A 43 -11.70 5.48 16.55
CA CYS A 43 -10.26 5.29 16.35
C CYS A 43 -9.64 4.58 17.55
N ALA A 44 -8.91 3.49 17.29
CA ALA A 44 -8.21 2.81 18.37
C ALA A 44 -7.06 3.66 18.89
N VAL A 45 -6.96 3.76 20.21
CA VAL A 45 -5.79 4.26 20.93
C VAL A 45 -5.34 3.16 21.88
N TRP A 46 -4.07 2.81 21.84
CA TRP A 46 -3.52 1.70 22.59
C TRP A 46 -2.11 2.01 23.10
N GLY A 47 -1.64 1.18 24.01
CA GLY A 47 -0.28 1.25 24.49
C GLY A 47 -0.02 0.32 25.65
N TRP A 48 0.95 0.70 26.47
CA TRP A 48 1.38 -0.05 27.65
C TRP A 48 1.29 0.82 28.89
N ALA A 49 1.01 0.19 30.02
CA ALA A 49 1.06 0.79 31.34
C ALA A 49 1.28 -0.33 32.37
N LYS A 50 1.35 0.03 33.66
CA LYS A 50 1.35 -0.96 34.74
C LYS A 50 0.11 -1.86 34.64
N ALA A 51 0.27 -3.18 34.77
CA ALA A 51 -0.84 -4.12 34.78
C ALA A 51 -1.92 -3.75 35.82
N GLY A 52 -3.19 -3.79 35.42
CA GLY A 52 -4.34 -3.40 36.25
C GLY A 52 -4.54 -1.90 36.43
N SER A 53 -3.62 -1.04 35.98
CA SER A 53 -3.80 0.41 36.03
C SER A 53 -4.95 0.86 35.13
N THR A 54 -5.62 1.95 35.52
CA THR A 54 -6.67 2.59 34.71
C THR A 54 -6.05 3.73 33.90
N ILE A 55 -6.24 3.67 32.59
CA ILE A 55 -5.75 4.66 31.63
C ILE A 55 -6.95 5.51 31.22
N THR A 56 -6.76 6.81 31.17
CA THR A 56 -7.76 7.77 30.70
C THR A 56 -7.23 8.51 29.48
N VAL A 57 -7.96 8.46 28.37
CA VAL A 57 -7.69 9.24 27.16
C VAL A 57 -8.70 10.39 27.10
N THR A 58 -8.20 11.62 27.00
CA THR A 58 -8.99 12.85 26.95
C THR A 58 -8.64 13.63 25.67
N PRO A 59 -9.45 13.51 24.60
CA PRO A 59 -9.34 14.37 23.44
C PRO A 59 -9.84 15.78 23.73
N SER A 60 -9.21 16.79 23.11
CA SER A 60 -9.63 18.19 23.24
C SER A 60 -10.80 18.60 22.35
N TRP A 61 -11.20 17.79 21.37
CA TRP A 61 -12.36 18.05 20.50
C TRP A 61 -13.71 17.74 21.15
N GLY A 62 -13.74 17.33 22.41
CA GLY A 62 -14.96 17.01 23.13
C GLY A 62 -14.78 17.05 24.64
N LYS A 63 -15.87 16.79 25.36
CA LYS A 63 -15.87 16.67 26.83
C LYS A 63 -15.73 15.23 27.33
N GLN A 64 -15.80 14.26 26.42
CA GLN A 64 -15.79 12.85 26.73
C GLN A 64 -14.39 12.38 27.14
N LYS A 65 -14.33 11.58 28.19
CA LYS A 65 -13.14 10.84 28.61
C LYS A 65 -13.37 9.36 28.34
N TYR A 66 -12.33 8.70 27.86
CA TYR A 66 -12.35 7.27 27.56
C TYR A 66 -11.45 6.56 28.54
N THR A 67 -11.88 5.43 29.08
CA THR A 67 -11.08 4.68 30.06
C THR A 67 -10.90 3.22 29.64
N ALA A 68 -9.73 2.68 29.95
CA ALA A 68 -9.43 1.26 29.82
C ALA A 68 -8.56 0.81 30.99
N LYS A 69 -8.58 -0.50 31.27
CA LYS A 69 -7.63 -1.12 32.18
C LYS A 69 -6.53 -1.80 31.39
N ALA A 70 -5.28 -1.64 31.84
CA ALA A 70 -4.19 -2.45 31.33
C ALA A 70 -4.36 -3.91 31.78
N ASP A 71 -4.19 -4.84 30.85
CA ASP A 71 -4.26 -6.27 31.09
C ASP A 71 -3.06 -6.79 31.91
N ALA A 72 -2.99 -8.11 32.10
CA ALA A 72 -1.88 -8.74 32.84
C ALA A 72 -0.51 -8.56 32.16
N ALA A 73 -0.48 -8.35 30.84
CA ALA A 73 0.72 -8.04 30.08
C ALA A 73 1.02 -6.52 30.03
N GLY A 74 0.20 -5.70 30.70
CA GLY A 74 0.31 -4.25 30.70
C GLY A 74 -0.23 -3.57 29.45
N LYS A 75 -0.84 -4.31 28.50
CA LYS A 75 -1.41 -3.74 27.28
C LYS A 75 -2.80 -3.18 27.56
N TRP A 76 -3.12 -2.06 26.93
CA TRP A 76 -4.46 -1.49 26.96
C TRP A 76 -4.85 -0.99 25.56
N LYS A 77 -6.14 -1.02 25.26
CA LYS A 77 -6.71 -0.50 24.01
C LYS A 77 -8.11 0.02 24.30
N LEU A 78 -8.45 1.17 23.74
CA LEU A 78 -9.80 1.73 23.76
C LEU A 78 -10.11 2.39 22.42
N GLN A 79 -11.40 2.70 22.22
CA GLN A 79 -11.88 3.40 21.04
C GLN A 79 -12.20 4.85 21.41
N VAL A 80 -11.66 5.80 20.64
CA VAL A 80 -11.94 7.23 20.78
C VAL A 80 -12.76 7.68 19.57
N HIS A 81 -13.97 8.16 19.81
CA HIS A 81 -14.82 8.69 18.76
C HIS A 81 -14.27 10.03 18.24
N THR A 82 -14.08 10.13 16.93
CA THR A 82 -13.60 11.34 16.24
C THR A 82 -14.73 12.08 15.54
N PRO A 83 -14.71 13.43 15.54
CA PRO A 83 -15.72 14.23 14.87
C PRO A 83 -15.53 14.18 13.34
N ALA A 84 -16.38 14.95 12.63
CA ALA A 84 -16.07 15.32 11.25
C ALA A 84 -14.72 16.07 11.18
N ALA A 85 -14.05 15.94 10.04
CA ALA A 85 -12.79 16.60 9.80
C ALA A 85 -12.88 18.13 9.96
N SER A 86 -11.79 18.72 10.42
CA SER A 86 -11.60 20.17 10.46
C SER A 86 -10.12 20.49 10.36
N TYR A 87 -9.80 21.73 9.97
CA TYR A 87 -8.43 22.24 9.98
C TYR A 87 -7.95 22.67 11.37
N THR A 88 -8.78 22.48 12.41
CA THR A 88 -8.42 22.83 13.79
C THR A 88 -7.44 21.80 14.35
N PRO A 89 -6.25 22.23 14.82
CA PRO A 89 -5.35 21.33 15.53
C PRO A 89 -5.87 21.06 16.94
N TYR A 90 -5.90 19.78 17.30
CA TYR A 90 -6.30 19.30 18.62
C TYR A 90 -5.11 18.76 19.42
N GLY A 91 -5.33 18.57 20.72
CA GLY A 91 -4.52 17.71 21.58
C GLY A 91 -5.23 16.43 22.00
N LEU A 92 -4.45 15.40 22.31
CA LEU A 92 -4.88 14.15 22.92
C LEU A 92 -4.04 13.88 24.17
N SER A 93 -4.69 13.87 25.34
CA SER A 93 -4.04 13.62 26.62
C SER A 93 -4.26 12.18 27.05
N VAL A 94 -3.19 11.47 27.43
CA VAL A 94 -3.26 10.11 27.96
C VAL A 94 -2.67 10.09 29.36
N SER A 95 -3.51 9.81 30.36
CA SER A 95 -3.11 9.74 31.76
C SER A 95 -3.29 8.32 32.32
N GLY A 96 -2.48 8.00 33.32
CA GLY A 96 -2.49 6.73 34.06
C GLY A 96 -1.58 6.89 35.27
N ASP A 97 -0.82 5.85 35.61
CA ASP A 97 0.28 5.99 36.57
C ASP A 97 1.43 6.79 35.92
N GLY A 98 1.95 7.80 36.63
CA GLY A 98 3.10 8.61 36.18
C GLY A 98 2.71 9.90 35.45
N PRO A 99 3.65 10.51 34.70
CA PRO A 99 3.40 11.74 33.95
C PRO A 99 2.34 11.55 32.85
N VAL A 100 1.58 12.62 32.58
CA VAL A 100 0.58 12.63 31.51
C VAL A 100 1.28 12.76 30.15
N VAL A 101 1.00 11.84 29.22
CA VAL A 101 1.45 11.93 27.84
C VAL A 101 0.53 12.91 27.10
N GLN A 102 1.12 13.89 26.42
CA GLN A 102 0.40 14.90 25.66
C GLN A 102 0.82 14.82 24.20
N LEU A 103 -0.12 14.50 23.30
CA LEU A 103 0.05 14.60 21.86
C LEU A 103 -0.55 15.92 21.38
N LYS A 104 0.20 16.68 20.60
CA LYS A 104 -0.14 18.02 20.12
C LYS A 104 -0.31 18.04 18.60
N ASN A 105 -1.04 19.04 18.11
CA ASN A 105 -1.27 19.23 16.68
C ASN A 105 -1.88 17.99 16.00
N VAL A 106 -2.80 17.32 16.70
CA VAL A 106 -3.55 16.17 16.19
C VAL A 106 -4.65 16.69 15.28
N LEU A 107 -4.64 16.30 14.02
CA LEU A 107 -5.71 16.63 13.07
C LEU A 107 -6.71 15.48 12.96
N ILE A 108 -7.95 15.82 12.62
CA ILE A 108 -9.01 14.87 12.31
C ILE A 108 -9.30 14.97 10.81
N GLY A 109 -9.15 13.87 10.08
CA GLY A 109 -9.13 13.89 8.62
C GLY A 109 -9.24 12.51 7.99
N GLU A 110 -8.76 12.36 6.77
CA GLU A 110 -8.68 11.05 6.09
C GLU A 110 -7.29 10.45 6.29
N VAL A 111 -7.22 9.17 6.65
CA VAL A 111 -5.94 8.47 6.84
C VAL A 111 -5.84 7.30 5.86
N TRP A 112 -4.74 7.21 5.12
CA TRP A 112 -4.52 6.15 4.14
C TRP A 112 -3.21 5.40 4.40
N LEU A 113 -3.28 4.07 4.34
CA LEU A 113 -2.11 3.19 4.38
C LEU A 113 -1.52 3.05 2.97
N CYS A 114 -0.22 3.30 2.82
CA CYS A 114 0.48 3.26 1.54
C CYS A 114 1.55 2.17 1.57
N GLY A 115 1.24 1.00 0.98
CA GLY A 115 2.07 -0.20 1.05
C GLY A 115 2.66 -0.67 -0.27
N GLY A 116 3.66 -1.55 -0.20
CA GLY A 116 4.20 -2.24 -1.37
C GLY A 116 5.72 -2.38 -1.37
N GLN A 117 6.32 -2.25 -2.54
CA GLN A 117 7.78 -2.34 -2.73
C GLN A 117 8.40 -1.05 -3.25
N SER A 118 9.50 -1.14 -4.01
CA SER A 118 10.34 -0.01 -4.44
C SER A 118 9.58 1.09 -5.17
N ASN A 119 8.56 0.74 -5.96
CA ASN A 119 7.75 1.74 -6.67
C ASN A 119 6.73 2.49 -5.79
N MET A 120 6.33 1.90 -4.65
CA MET A 120 5.71 2.64 -3.54
C MET A 120 6.76 3.39 -2.72
N GLU A 121 7.94 2.81 -2.52
CA GLU A 121 8.97 3.37 -1.63
C GLU A 121 9.70 4.59 -2.19
N MET A 122 9.83 4.67 -3.52
CA MET A 122 10.65 5.67 -4.20
C MET A 122 10.35 7.07 -3.67
N PRO A 123 11.33 7.75 -3.04
CA PRO A 123 11.10 9.06 -2.47
C PRO A 123 10.93 10.11 -3.56
N MET A 124 10.35 11.27 -3.25
CA MET A 124 10.14 12.33 -4.24
C MET A 124 11.45 12.78 -4.90
N LYS A 125 12.58 12.78 -4.17
CA LYS A 125 13.90 13.06 -4.74
C LYS A 125 14.46 11.98 -5.68
N GLY A 126 13.76 10.85 -5.82
CA GLY A 126 14.19 9.69 -6.59
C GLY A 126 15.21 8.81 -5.89
N PHE A 127 15.55 7.69 -6.56
CA PHE A 127 16.68 6.86 -6.16
C PHE A 127 17.96 7.35 -6.86
N LYS A 128 19.12 6.84 -6.43
CA LYS A 128 20.41 7.19 -7.05
C LYS A 128 20.39 6.84 -8.54
N GLY A 129 20.50 7.85 -9.40
CA GLY A 129 20.49 7.70 -10.86
C GLY A 129 19.11 7.38 -11.47
N GLN A 130 18.03 7.48 -10.70
CA GLN A 130 16.66 7.22 -11.15
C GLN A 130 15.76 8.34 -10.64
N PRO A 131 15.52 9.38 -11.44
CA PRO A 131 14.80 10.56 -11.00
C PRO A 131 13.29 10.30 -10.92
N VAL A 132 12.58 11.15 -10.19
CA VAL A 132 11.15 11.36 -10.38
C VAL A 132 10.98 12.61 -11.24
N LEU A 133 10.28 12.49 -12.36
CA LEU A 133 10.04 13.59 -13.29
C LEU A 133 9.23 14.69 -12.59
N GLY A 134 9.69 15.95 -12.70
CA GLY A 134 9.04 17.11 -12.04
C GLY A 134 9.27 17.23 -10.53
N SER A 135 10.12 16.37 -9.93
CA SER A 135 10.32 16.31 -8.48
C SER A 135 10.75 17.62 -7.82
N ASN A 136 11.67 18.38 -8.44
CA ASN A 136 12.15 19.63 -7.85
C ASN A 136 11.01 20.64 -7.64
N GLU A 137 10.15 20.83 -8.65
CA GLU A 137 8.98 21.71 -8.55
C GLU A 137 7.97 21.19 -7.52
N ALA A 138 7.70 19.87 -7.54
CA ALA A 138 6.79 19.26 -6.58
C ALA A 138 7.29 19.42 -5.13
N ILE A 139 8.59 19.29 -4.89
CA ILE A 139 9.23 19.48 -3.59
C ILE A 139 9.19 20.96 -3.18
N LEU A 140 9.56 21.87 -4.07
CA LEU A 140 9.59 23.32 -3.81
C LEU A 140 8.22 23.85 -3.36
N HIS A 141 7.15 23.38 -4.02
CA HIS A 141 5.78 23.79 -3.75
C HIS A 141 5.03 22.89 -2.76
N SER A 142 5.73 22.03 -2.03
CA SER A 142 5.10 20.99 -1.21
C SER A 142 4.58 21.41 0.17
N LYS A 143 4.81 22.65 0.59
CA LYS A 143 4.37 23.13 1.90
C LYS A 143 2.84 23.06 2.01
N ASN A 144 2.35 22.21 2.91
CA ASN A 144 0.93 22.00 3.13
C ASN A 144 0.65 21.59 4.57
N ASP A 145 0.13 22.53 5.36
CA ASP A 145 -0.17 22.33 6.78
C ASP A 145 -1.39 21.42 7.02
N GLN A 146 -2.03 20.88 5.98
CA GLN A 146 -3.14 19.92 6.07
C GLN A 146 -2.77 18.52 5.56
N LEU A 147 -1.53 18.32 5.11
CA LEU A 147 -1.02 17.00 4.73
C LEU A 147 0.03 16.54 5.75
N ARG A 148 -0.08 15.30 6.22
CA ARG A 148 0.81 14.70 7.23
C ARG A 148 1.36 13.38 6.75
N LEU A 149 2.65 13.17 7.01
CA LEU A 149 3.44 12.08 6.45
C LEU A 149 4.04 11.26 7.58
N TYR A 150 3.80 9.95 7.58
CA TYR A 150 4.43 9.02 8.51
C TYR A 150 5.08 7.90 7.71
N THR A 151 6.37 7.68 7.90
CA THR A 151 7.07 6.53 7.31
C THR A 151 7.38 5.52 8.40
N VAL A 152 6.83 4.30 8.25
CA VAL A 152 7.15 3.17 9.11
C VAL A 152 8.61 2.76 8.87
N PRO A 153 9.47 2.75 9.90
CA PRO A 153 10.86 2.38 9.70
C PRO A 153 11.02 0.92 9.30
N ARG A 154 11.99 0.67 8.41
CA ARG A 154 12.34 -0.68 7.96
C ARG A 154 12.68 -1.61 9.14
N SER A 155 12.01 -2.74 9.19
CA SER A 155 12.23 -3.80 10.16
C SER A 155 11.84 -5.15 9.58
N SER A 156 12.74 -6.12 9.61
CA SER A 156 12.48 -7.48 9.14
C SER A 156 12.85 -8.43 10.26
N VAL A 157 11.84 -9.09 10.83
CA VAL A 157 11.99 -9.90 12.04
C VAL A 157 11.07 -11.13 11.97
N THR A 158 11.48 -12.23 12.59
CA THR A 158 10.74 -13.50 12.52
C THR A 158 9.56 -13.55 13.50
N GLU A 159 9.45 -12.60 14.42
CA GLU A 159 8.37 -12.52 15.40
C GLU A 159 7.59 -11.20 15.31
N PRO A 160 6.25 -11.23 15.41
CA PRO A 160 5.43 -10.01 15.45
C PRO A 160 5.91 -9.05 16.53
N GLN A 161 6.06 -7.78 16.17
CA GLN A 161 6.40 -6.71 17.12
C GLN A 161 5.15 -5.92 17.46
N ASP A 162 4.96 -5.59 18.74
CA ASP A 162 3.86 -4.72 19.16
C ASP A 162 4.17 -3.22 18.95
N ASN A 163 5.42 -2.88 18.58
CA ASN A 163 5.85 -1.52 18.30
C ASN A 163 6.86 -1.48 17.14
N SER A 164 6.80 -0.43 16.33
CA SER A 164 7.82 -0.16 15.32
C SER A 164 8.99 0.58 15.97
N LYS A 165 10.11 0.67 15.24
CA LYS A 165 11.14 1.66 15.60
C LYS A 165 10.50 3.08 15.59
N PRO A 166 11.00 4.01 16.41
CA PRO A 166 10.47 5.37 16.46
C PRO A 166 10.53 6.08 15.10
N SER A 167 9.45 6.81 14.77
CA SER A 167 9.34 7.69 13.60
C SER A 167 8.35 8.81 13.93
N PRO A 168 8.60 10.07 13.53
CA PRO A 168 7.65 11.15 13.76
C PRO A 168 6.65 11.29 12.62
N TRP A 169 5.43 11.74 12.93
CA TRP A 169 4.58 12.37 11.92
C TRP A 169 5.19 13.72 11.52
N ARG A 170 5.31 13.94 10.21
CA ARG A 170 5.86 15.16 9.61
C ARG A 170 4.75 15.95 8.93
N ILE A 171 4.84 17.27 9.02
CA ILE A 171 4.07 18.19 8.17
C ILE A 171 4.64 18.10 6.75
N ALA A 172 3.78 18.15 5.73
CA ALA A 172 4.26 18.21 4.36
C ALA A 172 4.98 19.54 4.11
N GLU A 173 6.27 19.45 3.84
CA GLU A 173 7.18 20.54 3.54
C GLU A 173 8.34 20.02 2.69
N PRO A 174 9.14 20.88 2.04
CA PRO A 174 10.15 20.44 1.08
C PRO A 174 11.07 19.33 1.59
N GLU A 175 11.59 19.43 2.81
CA GLU A 175 12.48 18.41 3.38
C GLU A 175 11.75 17.08 3.64
N ALA A 176 10.55 17.12 4.23
CA ALA A 176 9.76 15.92 4.50
C ALA A 176 9.32 15.23 3.20
N VAL A 177 8.81 15.99 2.24
CA VAL A 177 8.29 15.47 0.97
C VAL A 177 9.40 14.95 0.08
N SER A 178 10.57 15.61 0.06
CA SER A 178 11.77 15.12 -0.65
C SER A 178 12.12 13.68 -0.28
N ASN A 179 11.90 13.29 0.98
CA ASN A 179 12.22 11.96 1.52
C ASN A 179 11.01 11.00 1.61
N PHE A 180 9.81 11.45 1.25
CA PHE A 180 8.59 10.65 1.32
C PHE A 180 8.25 10.01 -0.03
N SER A 181 7.49 8.92 -0.01
CA SER A 181 7.00 8.22 -1.21
C SER A 181 6.37 9.19 -2.22
N ALA A 182 6.92 9.23 -3.44
CA ALA A 182 6.40 10.07 -4.51
C ALA A 182 4.96 9.68 -4.90
N THR A 183 4.71 8.38 -5.07
CA THR A 183 3.38 7.85 -5.41
C THR A 183 2.36 8.20 -4.33
N ALA A 184 2.68 7.96 -3.06
CA ALA A 184 1.78 8.26 -1.95
C ALA A 184 1.56 9.76 -1.78
N TYR A 185 2.60 10.58 -1.96
CA TYR A 185 2.47 12.03 -1.90
C TYR A 185 1.50 12.56 -2.95
N TYR A 186 1.66 12.18 -4.23
CA TYR A 186 0.75 12.64 -5.29
C TYR A 186 -0.69 12.17 -5.04
N PHE A 187 -0.86 10.96 -4.50
CA PHE A 187 -2.16 10.45 -4.06
C PHE A 187 -2.78 11.34 -2.96
N GLY A 188 -2.07 11.56 -1.85
CA GLY A 188 -2.61 12.32 -0.72
C GLY A 188 -2.76 13.81 -0.97
N ARG A 189 -1.88 14.40 -1.78
CA ARG A 189 -1.98 15.80 -2.24
C ARG A 189 -3.31 15.99 -2.97
N LEU A 190 -3.60 15.17 -3.97
CA LEU A 190 -4.85 15.29 -4.73
C LEU A 190 -6.08 15.02 -3.86
N LEU A 191 -6.03 14.04 -2.95
CA LEU A 191 -7.13 13.84 -1.99
C LEU A 191 -7.38 15.08 -1.12
N GLN A 192 -6.32 15.66 -0.57
CA GLN A 192 -6.43 16.84 0.30
C GLN A 192 -6.98 18.04 -0.48
N GLU A 193 -6.50 18.27 -1.70
CA GLU A 193 -6.95 19.33 -2.60
C GLU A 193 -8.45 19.22 -2.93
N GLN A 194 -8.95 18.01 -3.18
CA GLN A 194 -10.33 17.82 -3.66
C GLN A 194 -11.34 17.60 -2.52
N LEU A 195 -10.93 17.01 -1.41
CA LEU A 195 -11.83 16.76 -0.27
C LEU A 195 -11.88 17.93 0.71
N HIS A 196 -10.89 18.84 0.66
CA HIS A 196 -10.78 19.99 1.57
C HIS A 196 -10.84 19.60 3.05
N VAL A 197 -10.12 18.54 3.40
CA VAL A 197 -9.94 18.03 4.77
C VAL A 197 -8.48 17.66 5.00
N PRO A 198 -7.99 17.58 6.26
CA PRO A 198 -6.67 17.03 6.53
C PRO A 198 -6.51 15.62 5.97
N VAL A 199 -5.31 15.30 5.49
CA VAL A 199 -4.96 13.95 5.01
C VAL A 199 -3.68 13.47 5.70
N GLY A 200 -3.74 12.26 6.26
CA GLY A 200 -2.59 11.54 6.80
C GLY A 200 -2.21 10.37 5.92
N LEU A 201 -0.92 10.24 5.59
CA LEU A 201 -0.39 9.13 4.81
C LEU A 201 0.56 8.29 5.67
N VAL A 202 0.23 7.02 5.87
CA VAL A 202 1.07 6.05 6.57
C VAL A 202 1.79 5.20 5.54
N HIS A 203 3.06 5.50 5.29
CA HIS A 203 3.91 4.80 4.32
C HIS A 203 4.60 3.59 4.95
N CYS A 204 4.22 2.39 4.50
CA CYS A 204 4.72 1.09 4.99
C CYS A 204 5.11 0.19 3.81
N SER A 205 6.29 0.40 3.25
CA SER A 205 6.78 -0.34 2.07
C SER A 205 8.24 -0.75 2.21
N TYR A 206 8.69 -1.73 1.43
CA TYR A 206 10.09 -2.15 1.40
C TYR A 206 10.50 -2.65 0.00
N SER A 207 11.53 -2.04 -0.59
CA SER A 207 12.10 -2.42 -1.89
C SER A 207 12.39 -3.91 -2.08
N GLY A 208 11.97 -4.43 -3.24
CA GLY A 208 12.21 -5.82 -3.65
C GLY A 208 11.43 -6.86 -2.85
N SER A 209 10.41 -6.45 -2.10
CA SER A 209 9.63 -7.35 -1.26
C SER A 209 8.73 -8.28 -2.06
N PHE A 210 8.63 -9.51 -1.59
CA PHE A 210 7.61 -10.45 -2.04
C PHE A 210 6.32 -10.25 -1.26
N ILE A 211 5.18 -10.58 -1.87
CA ILE A 211 3.88 -10.42 -1.23
C ILE A 211 3.78 -11.24 0.07
N GLU A 212 4.35 -12.45 0.09
CA GLU A 212 4.37 -13.31 1.28
C GLU A 212 5.15 -12.73 2.47
N ALA A 213 6.02 -11.74 2.26
CA ALA A 213 6.69 -11.06 3.37
C ALA A 213 5.73 -10.18 4.19
N TRP A 214 4.58 -9.81 3.61
CA TRP A 214 3.55 -8.93 4.17
C TRP A 214 2.31 -9.68 4.71
N MET A 215 2.40 -11.00 4.77
CA MET A 215 1.32 -11.88 5.24
C MET A 215 1.70 -12.52 6.57
N ASP A 216 0.71 -12.77 7.42
CA ASP A 216 0.94 -13.42 8.70
C ASP A 216 1.13 -14.94 8.55
N PRO A 217 1.67 -15.64 9.56
CA PRO A 217 1.88 -17.09 9.50
C PRO A 217 0.62 -17.93 9.35
N ALA A 218 -0.53 -17.52 9.88
CA ALA A 218 -1.79 -18.25 9.74
C ALA A 218 -2.29 -18.19 8.30
N THR A 219 -2.29 -17.00 7.69
CA THR A 219 -2.68 -16.81 6.29
C THR A 219 -1.73 -17.56 5.35
N LEU A 220 -0.42 -17.53 5.61
CA LEU A 220 0.57 -18.20 4.76
C LEU A 220 0.50 -19.73 4.78
N ARG A 221 -0.06 -20.34 5.83
CA ARG A 221 -0.23 -21.81 5.91
C ARG A 221 -1.19 -22.35 4.85
N GLU A 222 -2.02 -21.50 4.24
CA GLU A 222 -2.89 -21.87 3.12
C GLU A 222 -2.11 -22.13 1.81
N PHE A 223 -0.84 -21.71 1.74
CA PHE A 223 -0.02 -21.77 0.54
C PHE A 223 1.08 -22.82 0.68
N ALA A 224 0.86 -23.98 0.05
CA ALA A 224 1.86 -25.03 -0.02
C ALA A 224 3.19 -24.50 -0.61
N GLY A 225 4.32 -24.86 -0.01
CA GLY A 225 5.65 -24.45 -0.48
C GLY A 225 6.18 -23.14 0.13
N VAL A 226 5.35 -22.37 0.85
CA VAL A 226 5.86 -21.20 1.60
C VAL A 226 6.55 -21.67 2.88
N LYS A 227 7.85 -21.39 2.99
CA LYS A 227 8.62 -21.62 4.22
C LYS A 227 8.49 -20.42 5.16
N ILE A 228 7.75 -20.61 6.25
CA ILE A 228 7.66 -19.64 7.35
C ILE A 228 8.89 -19.83 8.26
N PRO A 229 9.71 -18.78 8.50
CA PRO A 229 10.85 -18.87 9.41
C PRO A 229 10.40 -19.11 10.86
N ALA A 230 11.18 -19.87 11.61
CA ALA A 230 11.01 -20.02 13.04
C ALA A 230 11.55 -18.79 13.80
N LYS A 231 11.17 -18.67 15.07
CA LYS A 231 11.73 -17.67 15.99
C LYS A 231 13.25 -17.78 16.01
N GLY A 232 13.93 -16.65 15.80
CA GLY A 232 15.40 -16.58 15.81
C GLY A 232 16.10 -17.06 14.54
N ASP A 233 15.38 -17.56 13.53
CA ASP A 233 15.99 -17.94 12.24
C ASP A 233 16.70 -16.75 11.58
N THR A 234 17.85 -17.01 10.96
CA THR A 234 18.58 -16.00 10.18
C THR A 234 17.81 -15.61 8.92
N ILE A 235 17.48 -14.32 8.79
CA ILE A 235 16.80 -13.76 7.63
C ILE A 235 17.83 -13.50 6.51
N LYS A 236 17.91 -14.41 5.53
CA LYS A 236 18.85 -14.29 4.39
C LYS A 236 18.44 -13.22 3.38
N GLN A 237 17.15 -13.07 3.09
CA GLN A 237 16.62 -12.07 2.16
C GLN A 237 15.64 -11.16 2.91
N VAL A 238 16.15 -10.05 3.43
CA VAL A 238 15.44 -9.16 4.37
C VAL A 238 14.06 -8.69 3.91
N SER A 239 13.83 -8.53 2.62
CA SER A 239 12.53 -8.09 2.09
C SER A 239 11.66 -9.21 1.53
N ARG A 240 12.19 -10.43 1.40
CA ARG A 240 11.54 -11.53 0.66
C ARG A 240 11.22 -12.74 1.51
N THR A 241 11.81 -12.85 2.70
CA THR A 241 11.45 -13.91 3.63
C THR A 241 10.00 -13.72 4.07
N ALA A 242 9.22 -14.80 3.98
CA ALA A 242 7.81 -14.83 4.38
C ALA A 242 7.61 -14.30 5.81
N THR A 243 6.49 -13.62 6.05
CA THR A 243 6.07 -12.98 7.33
C THR A 243 6.96 -11.89 7.93
N THR A 244 8.20 -11.70 7.49
CA THR A 244 9.14 -10.89 8.29
C THR A 244 8.90 -9.38 8.24
N LEU A 245 8.39 -8.86 7.12
CA LEU A 245 8.01 -7.46 6.99
C LEU A 245 6.65 -7.19 7.64
N TYR A 246 5.72 -8.12 7.54
CA TYR A 246 4.47 -8.10 8.30
C TYR A 246 4.75 -7.92 9.79
N ASN A 247 5.58 -8.81 10.35
CA ASN A 247 5.92 -8.82 11.76
C ASN A 247 6.59 -7.54 12.25
N GLY A 248 7.55 -7.01 11.47
CA GLY A 248 8.38 -5.89 11.88
C GLY A 248 7.83 -4.51 11.54
N MET A 249 7.00 -4.40 10.51
CA MET A 249 6.55 -3.12 9.97
C MET A 249 5.04 -2.96 10.00
N LEU A 250 4.28 -3.94 9.50
CA LEU A 250 2.83 -3.79 9.39
C LEU A 250 2.13 -4.03 10.73
N HIS A 251 2.39 -5.18 11.38
CA HIS A 251 1.79 -5.58 12.64
C HIS A 251 1.83 -4.50 13.74
N PRO A 252 2.94 -3.76 13.95
CA PRO A 252 2.97 -2.69 14.94
C PRO A 252 1.99 -1.52 14.76
N ILE A 253 1.50 -1.32 13.54
CA ILE A 253 0.60 -0.21 13.19
C ILE A 253 -0.82 -0.70 12.87
N GLU A 254 -1.07 -2.01 12.96
CA GLU A 254 -2.39 -2.59 12.76
C GLU A 254 -3.40 -2.03 13.76
N GLY A 255 -4.58 -1.70 13.25
CA GLY A 255 -5.64 -1.07 14.04
C GLY A 255 -5.51 0.44 14.19
N TYR A 256 -4.47 1.10 13.65
CA TYR A 256 -4.52 2.55 13.44
C TYR A 256 -5.69 2.87 12.50
N GLY A 257 -6.51 3.87 12.87
CA GLY A 257 -7.69 4.23 12.10
C GLY A 257 -7.32 4.67 10.68
N ILE A 258 -7.82 3.96 9.66
CA ILE A 258 -7.62 4.27 8.25
C ILE A 258 -8.97 4.32 7.51
N LYS A 259 -9.02 5.09 6.43
CA LYS A 259 -10.10 5.06 5.45
C LYS A 259 -9.94 3.92 4.46
N GLY A 260 -8.71 3.60 4.08
CA GLY A 260 -8.38 2.57 3.10
C GLY A 260 -6.88 2.42 2.88
N ALA A 261 -6.50 1.58 1.91
CA ALA A 261 -5.11 1.33 1.56
C ALA A 261 -4.86 1.52 0.05
N ILE A 262 -3.64 1.99 -0.28
CA ILE A 262 -3.06 1.91 -1.61
C ILE A 262 -1.86 0.95 -1.61
N TRP A 263 -1.73 0.16 -2.68
CA TRP A 263 -0.70 -0.88 -2.79
C TRP A 263 0.03 -0.81 -4.14
N TYR A 264 1.37 -0.77 -4.12
CA TYR A 264 2.16 -0.82 -5.36
C TYR A 264 3.29 -1.84 -5.22
N GLN A 265 2.99 -3.07 -5.66
CA GLN A 265 3.90 -4.20 -5.67
C GLN A 265 3.47 -5.22 -6.72
N GLY A 266 4.43 -6.03 -7.16
CA GLY A 266 4.22 -7.17 -8.04
C GLY A 266 5.49 -7.52 -8.81
N GLU A 267 6.40 -6.55 -8.96
CA GLU A 267 7.60 -6.69 -9.77
C GLU A 267 8.56 -7.75 -9.24
N SER A 268 8.49 -8.08 -7.95
CA SER A 268 9.29 -9.17 -7.37
C SER A 268 8.63 -10.55 -7.52
N ASN A 269 7.31 -10.60 -7.78
CA ASN A 269 6.52 -11.83 -7.96
C ASN A 269 6.14 -12.09 -9.43
N TYR A 270 6.66 -11.30 -10.39
CA TYR A 270 6.27 -11.34 -11.81
C TYR A 270 6.32 -12.73 -12.47
N ASP A 271 7.17 -13.62 -11.97
CA ASP A 271 7.37 -14.97 -12.47
C ASP A 271 6.42 -16.02 -11.87
N ARG A 272 5.55 -15.63 -10.93
CA ARG A 272 4.58 -16.51 -10.27
C ARG A 272 3.17 -15.89 -10.25
N PRO A 273 2.57 -15.57 -11.41
CA PRO A 273 1.28 -14.89 -11.50
C PRO A 273 0.15 -15.64 -10.77
N ASP A 274 0.07 -16.96 -10.92
CA ASP A 274 -1.01 -17.76 -10.31
C ASP A 274 -0.92 -17.82 -8.78
N GLU A 275 0.29 -17.87 -8.23
CA GLU A 275 0.51 -17.75 -6.77
C GLU A 275 0.16 -16.35 -6.30
N TYR A 276 0.55 -15.33 -7.07
CA TYR A 276 0.28 -13.93 -6.76
C TYR A 276 -1.22 -13.63 -6.67
N GLU A 277 -2.03 -14.14 -7.60
CA GLU A 277 -3.48 -13.97 -7.61
C GLU A 277 -4.10 -14.40 -6.28
N LYS A 278 -3.76 -15.61 -5.84
CA LYS A 278 -4.27 -16.20 -4.60
C LYS A 278 -3.74 -15.48 -3.36
N MET A 279 -2.44 -15.17 -3.34
CA MET A 279 -1.80 -14.48 -2.21
C MET A 279 -2.30 -13.06 -2.04
N PHE A 280 -2.56 -12.33 -3.13
CA PHE A 280 -3.12 -10.98 -3.05
C PHE A 280 -4.51 -10.98 -2.42
N ALA A 281 -5.40 -11.85 -2.89
CA ALA A 281 -6.74 -11.98 -2.33
C ALA A 281 -6.69 -12.33 -0.82
N ALA A 282 -5.83 -13.27 -0.43
CA ALA A 282 -5.64 -13.65 0.96
C ALA A 282 -5.04 -12.53 1.82
N MET A 283 -4.03 -11.80 1.31
CA MET A 283 -3.42 -10.65 2.01
C MET A 283 -4.45 -9.53 2.24
N VAL A 284 -5.26 -9.18 1.23
CA VAL A 284 -6.29 -8.14 1.39
C VAL A 284 -7.32 -8.56 2.44
N LYS A 285 -7.77 -9.82 2.40
CA LYS A 285 -8.68 -10.39 3.40
C LYS A 285 -8.08 -10.36 4.81
N GLN A 286 -6.81 -10.73 4.94
CA GLN A 286 -6.06 -10.68 6.20
C GLN A 286 -6.07 -9.25 6.77
N TRP A 287 -5.67 -8.25 5.98
CA TRP A 287 -5.59 -6.86 6.44
C TRP A 287 -6.97 -6.34 6.87
N ARG A 288 -8.02 -6.62 6.10
CA ARG A 288 -9.40 -6.28 6.47
C ARG A 288 -9.83 -6.91 7.80
N THR A 289 -9.44 -8.17 8.01
CA THR A 289 -9.72 -8.90 9.26
C THR A 289 -8.98 -8.26 10.44
N HIS A 290 -7.69 -7.94 10.28
CA HIS A 290 -6.86 -7.40 11.37
C HIS A 290 -7.25 -5.96 11.75
N TRP A 291 -7.61 -5.14 10.76
CA TRP A 291 -8.13 -3.80 11.03
C TRP A 291 -9.56 -3.83 11.60
N GLY A 292 -10.37 -4.82 11.24
CA GLY A 292 -11.76 -4.92 11.69
C GLY A 292 -12.66 -3.81 11.14
N LEU A 293 -12.29 -3.21 9.99
CA LEU A 293 -13.00 -2.09 9.36
C LEU A 293 -13.85 -2.53 8.15
N GLY A 294 -14.32 -3.79 8.16
CA GLY A 294 -15.05 -4.39 7.06
C GLY A 294 -14.24 -4.43 5.76
N ASP A 295 -14.93 -4.31 4.62
CA ASP A 295 -14.31 -4.23 3.30
C ASP A 295 -13.81 -2.82 2.99
N PHE A 296 -12.84 -2.31 3.75
CA PHE A 296 -12.28 -0.99 3.45
C PHE A 296 -11.69 -0.94 2.02
N PRO A 297 -11.74 0.22 1.34
CA PRO A 297 -11.21 0.39 0.00
C PRO A 297 -9.74 0.01 -0.11
N PHE A 298 -9.42 -0.87 -1.07
CA PHE A 298 -8.05 -1.32 -1.32
C PHE A 298 -7.70 -1.09 -2.80
N TYR A 299 -7.02 0.00 -3.09
CA TYR A 299 -6.62 0.35 -4.45
C TYR A 299 -5.17 -0.04 -4.71
N TYR A 300 -4.84 -0.44 -5.93
CA TYR A 300 -3.49 -0.87 -6.24
C TYR A 300 -3.03 -0.44 -7.61
N ALA A 301 -1.73 -0.33 -7.79
CA ALA A 301 -1.13 -0.03 -9.09
C ALA A 301 -0.78 -1.33 -9.82
N GLN A 302 -1.17 -1.41 -11.09
CA GLN A 302 -0.60 -2.41 -11.99
C GLN A 302 0.89 -2.16 -12.13
N ILE A 303 1.71 -3.21 -12.19
CA ILE A 303 3.13 -3.02 -12.48
C ILE A 303 3.32 -2.36 -13.85
N ALA A 304 4.23 -1.40 -13.92
CA ALA A 304 4.57 -0.74 -15.17
C ALA A 304 5.35 -1.70 -16.10
N PRO A 305 5.20 -1.58 -17.44
CA PRO A 305 6.03 -2.32 -18.39
C PRO A 305 7.52 -2.01 -18.21
N PHE A 306 8.32 -3.06 -18.25
CA PHE A 306 9.78 -3.04 -18.13
C PHE A 306 10.33 -4.29 -18.81
N ASP A 307 11.50 -4.22 -19.43
CA ASP A 307 12.14 -5.39 -20.01
C ASP A 307 12.74 -6.27 -18.89
N TYR A 308 12.00 -7.29 -18.46
CA TYR A 308 12.43 -8.20 -17.39
C TYR A 308 13.60 -9.09 -17.80
N THR A 309 13.93 -9.22 -19.09
CA THR A 309 15.11 -9.97 -19.54
C THR A 309 16.42 -9.37 -19.02
N ARG A 310 16.37 -8.09 -18.61
CA ARG A 310 17.47 -7.37 -17.95
C ARG A 310 17.70 -7.81 -16.50
N THR A 311 16.74 -8.52 -15.89
CA THR A 311 16.90 -9.06 -14.54
C THR A 311 17.71 -10.35 -14.59
N SER A 312 18.50 -10.61 -13.54
CA SER A 312 19.27 -11.86 -13.45
C SER A 312 18.38 -13.11 -13.49
N LYS A 313 17.15 -13.02 -12.98
CA LYS A 313 16.19 -14.13 -12.88
C LYS A 313 15.53 -14.50 -14.22
N ASN A 314 15.46 -13.55 -15.16
CA ASN A 314 14.79 -13.74 -16.45
C ASN A 314 15.72 -13.50 -17.65
N LYS A 315 17.04 -13.59 -17.45
CA LYS A 315 18.00 -13.54 -18.56
C LYS A 315 17.66 -14.66 -19.56
N GLY A 316 17.36 -14.29 -20.79
CA GLY A 316 16.93 -15.22 -21.85
C GLY A 316 15.41 -15.34 -22.03
N GLY A 317 14.59 -14.56 -21.31
CA GLY A 317 13.15 -14.43 -21.62
C GLY A 317 12.29 -15.65 -21.25
N LYS A 318 12.60 -16.30 -20.13
CA LYS A 318 11.81 -17.42 -19.61
C LYS A 318 10.40 -17.02 -19.14
N TYR A 319 10.26 -15.83 -18.59
CA TYR A 319 9.05 -15.30 -18.00
C TYR A 319 8.58 -14.05 -18.77
N ASN A 320 7.28 -13.82 -18.78
CA ASN A 320 6.66 -12.62 -19.37
C ASN A 320 5.78 -11.93 -18.31
N SER A 321 6.15 -10.71 -17.93
CA SER A 321 5.45 -9.90 -16.94
C SER A 321 4.04 -9.48 -17.35
N ALA A 322 3.63 -9.68 -18.61
CA ALA A 322 2.25 -9.50 -19.03
C ALA A 322 1.27 -10.42 -18.26
N PHE A 323 1.71 -11.61 -17.84
CA PHE A 323 0.85 -12.52 -17.07
C PHE A 323 0.52 -11.98 -15.68
N ILE A 324 1.49 -11.39 -14.97
CA ILE A 324 1.19 -10.76 -13.67
C ILE A 324 0.37 -9.49 -13.86
N ARG A 325 0.55 -8.75 -14.96
CA ARG A 325 -0.32 -7.62 -15.29
C ARG A 325 -1.77 -8.07 -15.54
N ASP A 326 -1.97 -9.14 -16.30
CA ASP A 326 -3.31 -9.72 -16.51
C ASP A 326 -3.91 -10.27 -15.21
N THR A 327 -3.10 -10.87 -14.34
CA THR A 327 -3.50 -11.28 -12.99
C THR A 327 -3.99 -10.09 -12.17
N GLN A 328 -3.19 -9.01 -12.12
CA GLN A 328 -3.57 -7.76 -11.47
C GLN A 328 -4.86 -7.18 -12.05
N ARG A 329 -5.09 -7.29 -13.36
CA ARG A 329 -6.34 -6.87 -13.99
C ARG A 329 -7.54 -7.69 -13.50
N LYS A 330 -7.42 -9.02 -13.41
CA LYS A 330 -8.47 -9.95 -12.97
C LYS A 330 -8.88 -9.73 -11.51
N LEU A 331 -7.93 -9.41 -10.64
CA LEU A 331 -8.14 -9.18 -9.21
C LEU A 331 -9.21 -8.11 -8.91
N GLN A 332 -9.41 -7.12 -9.78
CA GLN A 332 -10.44 -6.08 -9.64
C GLN A 332 -11.87 -6.65 -9.58
N THR A 333 -12.09 -7.82 -10.17
CA THR A 333 -13.40 -8.50 -10.17
C THR A 333 -13.51 -9.60 -9.13
N GLN A 334 -12.39 -10.03 -8.56
CA GLN A 334 -12.31 -11.13 -7.60
C GLN A 334 -12.27 -10.66 -6.15
N VAL A 335 -11.71 -9.47 -5.89
CA VAL A 335 -11.57 -8.91 -4.55
C VAL A 335 -12.53 -7.72 -4.40
N PRO A 336 -13.53 -7.80 -3.49
CA PRO A 336 -14.51 -6.73 -3.29
C PRO A 336 -13.85 -5.41 -2.88
N ASN A 337 -14.48 -4.28 -3.25
CA ASN A 337 -14.02 -2.92 -2.95
C ASN A 337 -12.53 -2.69 -3.27
N THR A 338 -12.11 -3.18 -4.45
CA THR A 338 -10.79 -2.94 -5.01
C THR A 338 -10.90 -2.30 -6.40
N ALA A 339 -9.85 -1.60 -6.80
CA ALA A 339 -9.70 -1.08 -8.15
C ALA A 339 -8.22 -0.84 -8.46
N MET A 340 -7.87 -0.86 -9.74
CA MET A 340 -6.48 -0.83 -10.18
C MET A 340 -6.17 0.43 -11.00
N ALA A 341 -5.09 1.12 -10.64
CA ALA A 341 -4.47 2.12 -11.51
C ALA A 341 -3.64 1.41 -12.58
N VAL A 342 -4.03 1.52 -13.85
CA VAL A 342 -3.27 0.97 -14.99
C VAL A 342 -2.10 1.91 -15.31
N LEU A 343 -0.89 1.35 -15.46
CA LEU A 343 0.36 2.10 -15.63
C LEU A 343 1.10 1.81 -16.96
N LEU A 344 0.42 1.19 -17.94
CA LEU A 344 1.03 0.75 -19.20
C LEU A 344 1.65 1.89 -20.06
N ASP A 345 1.19 3.13 -19.90
CA ASP A 345 1.65 4.31 -20.65
C ASP A 345 2.83 5.04 -19.97
N ILE A 346 3.18 4.66 -18.73
CA ILE A 346 4.23 5.31 -17.95
C ILE A 346 5.43 4.42 -17.65
N GLY A 347 5.44 3.18 -18.17
CA GLY A 347 6.56 2.26 -18.05
C GLY A 347 7.80 2.69 -18.84
N GLU A 348 8.94 2.12 -18.48
CA GLU A 348 10.23 2.38 -19.08
C GLU A 348 10.94 1.07 -19.39
N GLU A 349 11.48 0.94 -20.59
CA GLU A 349 12.10 -0.30 -21.06
C GLU A 349 13.32 -0.67 -20.22
N THR A 350 14.13 0.32 -19.86
CA THR A 350 15.44 0.11 -19.23
C THR A 350 15.45 0.41 -17.73
N SER A 351 14.36 0.95 -17.17
CA SER A 351 14.22 1.25 -15.75
C SER A 351 12.95 0.62 -15.19
N ILE A 352 13.11 -0.31 -14.24
CA ILE A 352 11.99 -0.92 -13.50
C ILE A 352 11.28 0.08 -12.57
N HIS A 353 11.90 1.24 -12.33
CA HIS A 353 11.34 2.32 -11.53
C HIS A 353 11.00 3.49 -12.45
N PRO A 354 9.75 3.57 -12.96
CA PRO A 354 9.35 4.63 -13.88
C PRO A 354 9.43 5.99 -13.18
N MET A 355 10.02 6.98 -13.86
CA MET A 355 10.20 8.34 -13.35
C MET A 355 8.88 9.11 -13.23
N ARG A 356 7.87 8.73 -14.04
CA ARG A 356 6.55 9.38 -14.06
C ARG A 356 5.69 8.86 -12.90
N LYS A 357 5.99 9.29 -11.66
CA LYS A 357 5.24 8.90 -10.45
C LYS A 357 3.91 9.62 -10.26
N GLU A 358 3.81 10.86 -10.75
CA GLU A 358 2.59 11.67 -10.60
C GLU A 358 1.35 11.02 -11.24
N PRO A 359 1.39 10.50 -12.48
CA PRO A 359 0.23 9.80 -13.04
C PRO A 359 -0.21 8.59 -12.22
N GLY A 360 0.74 7.82 -11.66
CA GLY A 360 0.42 6.64 -10.84
C GLY A 360 -0.30 7.01 -9.54
N GLY A 361 0.24 7.98 -8.79
CA GLY A 361 -0.40 8.48 -7.57
C GLY A 361 -1.75 9.17 -7.84
N THR A 362 -1.82 9.95 -8.91
CA THR A 362 -3.05 10.63 -9.36
C THR A 362 -4.14 9.62 -9.70
N ARG A 363 -3.84 8.57 -10.48
CA ARG A 363 -4.84 7.54 -10.84
C ARG A 363 -5.38 6.81 -9.62
N LEU A 364 -4.54 6.50 -8.62
CA LEU A 364 -4.99 5.95 -7.34
C LEU A 364 -5.92 6.92 -6.60
N ALA A 365 -5.64 8.22 -6.65
CA ALA A 365 -6.49 9.22 -6.01
C ALA A 365 -7.82 9.40 -6.75
N LEU A 366 -7.83 9.37 -8.09
CA LEU A 366 -9.06 9.38 -8.89
C LEU A 366 -9.95 8.19 -8.54
N LEU A 367 -9.37 7.00 -8.37
CA LEU A 367 -10.11 5.82 -7.89
C LEU A 367 -10.73 6.07 -6.52
N ALA A 368 -9.98 6.60 -5.56
CA ALA A 368 -10.51 6.91 -4.23
C ALA A 368 -11.61 7.98 -4.28
N LEU A 369 -11.40 9.10 -4.97
CA LEU A 369 -12.38 10.17 -5.12
C LEU A 369 -13.69 9.65 -5.74
N ASN A 370 -13.61 8.79 -6.74
CA ASN A 370 -14.79 8.24 -7.41
C ASN A 370 -15.47 7.12 -6.62
N LYS A 371 -14.71 6.08 -6.21
CA LYS A 371 -15.27 4.84 -5.64
C LYS A 371 -15.49 4.93 -4.13
N THR A 372 -14.66 5.68 -3.40
CA THR A 372 -14.79 5.85 -1.95
C THR A 372 -15.64 7.05 -1.59
N TYR A 373 -15.42 8.20 -2.24
CA TYR A 373 -16.06 9.46 -1.89
C TYR A 373 -17.21 9.86 -2.83
N GLY A 374 -17.44 9.10 -3.90
CA GLY A 374 -18.59 9.28 -4.78
C GLY A 374 -18.52 10.52 -5.67
N LEU A 375 -17.35 11.15 -5.84
CA LEU A 375 -17.17 12.26 -6.78
C LEU A 375 -17.34 11.75 -8.21
N LYS A 376 -17.98 12.57 -9.05
CA LYS A 376 -18.36 12.26 -10.43
C LYS A 376 -17.88 13.36 -11.39
N GLY A 377 -18.00 13.11 -12.69
CA GLY A 377 -17.67 14.08 -13.73
C GLY A 377 -16.26 13.93 -14.32
N PHE A 378 -15.52 12.88 -13.96
CA PHE A 378 -14.20 12.57 -14.49
C PHE A 378 -14.00 11.06 -14.63
N GLY A 379 -13.06 10.65 -15.50
CA GLY A 379 -12.65 9.25 -15.63
C GLY A 379 -11.76 8.83 -14.46
N ALA A 380 -12.14 7.73 -13.80
CA ALA A 380 -11.36 7.17 -12.69
C ALA A 380 -10.94 5.71 -12.92
N VAL A 381 -11.77 4.94 -13.64
CA VAL A 381 -11.57 3.51 -13.88
C VAL A 381 -11.11 3.32 -15.31
N SER A 382 -10.00 2.61 -15.50
CA SER A 382 -9.54 2.21 -16.84
C SER A 382 -10.53 1.26 -17.51
N PRO A 383 -10.72 1.33 -18.84
CA PRO A 383 -11.60 0.41 -19.54
C PRO A 383 -11.19 -1.05 -19.34
N GLY A 384 -12.18 -1.90 -19.07
CA GLY A 384 -12.00 -3.33 -18.85
C GLY A 384 -12.47 -4.16 -20.04
N TYR A 385 -11.75 -5.24 -20.37
CA TYR A 385 -12.26 -6.26 -21.29
C TYR A 385 -13.62 -6.79 -20.79
N GLU A 386 -14.61 -6.80 -21.69
CA GLU A 386 -15.96 -7.32 -21.42
C GLU A 386 -16.22 -8.61 -22.17
N SER A 387 -16.02 -8.63 -23.49
CA SER A 387 -16.29 -9.80 -24.32
C SER A 387 -15.55 -9.74 -25.66
N MET A 388 -15.50 -10.89 -26.33
CA MET A 388 -15.00 -11.03 -27.70
C MET A 388 -16.05 -11.76 -28.54
N GLN A 389 -16.33 -11.24 -29.73
CA GLN A 389 -17.16 -11.90 -30.74
C GLN A 389 -16.36 -12.06 -32.04
N VAL A 390 -16.58 -13.16 -32.76
CA VAL A 390 -15.88 -13.43 -34.02
C VAL A 390 -16.84 -13.24 -35.19
N LYS A 391 -16.45 -12.46 -36.18
CA LYS A 391 -17.20 -12.23 -37.41
C LYS A 391 -16.29 -12.43 -38.62
N GLY A 392 -16.41 -13.58 -39.28
CA GLY A 392 -15.50 -13.95 -40.36
C GLY A 392 -14.07 -14.09 -39.84
N ASN A 393 -13.15 -13.29 -40.37
CA ASN A 393 -11.74 -13.25 -39.97
C ASN A 393 -11.42 -12.15 -38.94
N GLU A 394 -12.43 -11.49 -38.38
CA GLU A 394 -12.25 -10.42 -37.41
C GLU A 394 -12.72 -10.84 -36.02
N ALA A 395 -11.95 -10.44 -35.00
CA ALA A 395 -12.36 -10.47 -33.60
C ALA A 395 -12.81 -9.07 -33.17
N ILE A 396 -14.05 -8.95 -32.70
CA ILE A 396 -14.62 -7.73 -32.16
C ILE A 396 -14.54 -7.82 -30.64
N VAL A 397 -13.64 -7.05 -30.03
CA VAL A 397 -13.42 -7.00 -28.58
C VAL A 397 -14.17 -5.81 -28.00
N ARG A 398 -15.07 -6.04 -27.04
CA ARG A 398 -15.85 -5.00 -26.38
C ARG A 398 -15.25 -4.65 -25.02
N PHE A 399 -15.26 -3.36 -24.69
CA PHE A 399 -14.80 -2.82 -23.42
C PHE A 399 -15.95 -2.19 -22.64
N LYS A 400 -15.92 -2.39 -21.32
CA LYS A 400 -16.73 -1.65 -20.34
C LYS A 400 -15.93 -0.49 -19.76
N ASP A 401 -16.58 0.33 -18.92
CA ASP A 401 -15.97 1.49 -18.24
C ASP A 401 -15.37 2.52 -19.21
N SER A 402 -16.03 2.72 -20.36
CA SER A 402 -15.66 3.67 -21.42
C SER A 402 -16.88 4.47 -21.93
N PRO A 403 -17.53 5.26 -21.07
CA PRO A 403 -18.81 5.91 -21.40
C PRO A 403 -18.71 6.87 -22.60
N ASN A 404 -17.53 7.47 -22.82
CA ASN A 404 -17.25 8.36 -23.95
C ASN A 404 -16.46 7.66 -25.08
N GLY A 405 -16.43 6.33 -25.09
CA GLY A 405 -15.71 5.54 -26.08
C GLY A 405 -14.20 5.42 -25.82
N MET A 406 -13.51 4.87 -26.82
CA MET A 406 -12.08 4.60 -26.79
C MET A 406 -11.33 5.51 -27.76
N THR A 407 -10.04 5.72 -27.52
CA THR A 407 -9.16 6.51 -28.38
C THR A 407 -7.74 5.97 -28.37
N SER A 408 -7.01 6.23 -29.45
CA SER A 408 -5.54 6.08 -29.52
C SER A 408 -4.83 7.43 -29.50
N PHE A 409 -5.56 8.52 -29.21
CA PHE A 409 -5.07 9.89 -29.39
C PHE A 409 -4.53 10.15 -30.80
N SER A 410 -5.23 9.62 -31.80
CA SER A 410 -4.85 9.69 -33.22
C SER A 410 -3.50 9.04 -33.55
N GLN A 411 -2.98 8.18 -32.67
CA GLN A 411 -1.78 7.37 -32.93
C GLN A 411 -2.18 6.02 -33.54
N GLU A 412 -1.22 5.35 -34.17
CA GLU A 412 -1.40 3.98 -34.63
C GLU A 412 -1.72 3.05 -33.45
N LEU A 413 -2.76 2.25 -33.60
CA LEU A 413 -3.17 1.27 -32.60
C LEU A 413 -2.30 0.01 -32.74
N THR A 414 -1.41 -0.21 -31.79
CA THR A 414 -0.42 -1.29 -31.80
C THR A 414 -0.52 -2.18 -30.56
N GLY A 415 0.20 -3.31 -30.57
CA GLY A 415 0.26 -4.23 -29.43
C GLY A 415 -0.87 -5.25 -29.36
N PHE A 416 -1.73 -5.32 -30.38
CA PHE A 416 -2.69 -6.41 -30.55
C PHE A 416 -2.05 -7.62 -31.24
N GLU A 417 -2.36 -8.79 -30.73
CA GLU A 417 -2.01 -10.07 -31.33
C GLU A 417 -3.26 -10.96 -31.36
N VAL A 418 -3.40 -11.77 -32.41
CA VAL A 418 -4.53 -12.69 -32.58
C VAL A 418 -4.00 -14.08 -32.91
N ALA A 419 -4.64 -15.11 -32.36
CA ALA A 419 -4.34 -16.50 -32.64
C ALA A 419 -5.55 -17.21 -33.26
N GLY A 420 -5.26 -18.19 -34.12
CA GLY A 420 -6.23 -19.16 -34.61
C GLY A 420 -6.20 -20.45 -33.79
N ALA A 421 -6.85 -21.50 -34.30
CA ALA A 421 -6.90 -22.81 -33.63
C ALA A 421 -5.52 -23.45 -33.38
N ASP A 422 -4.48 -23.00 -34.09
CA ASP A 422 -3.09 -23.43 -33.91
C ASP A 422 -2.40 -22.83 -32.66
N LYS A 423 -3.10 -21.92 -31.96
CA LYS A 423 -2.65 -21.23 -30.75
C LYS A 423 -1.38 -20.38 -30.92
N LYS A 424 -1.04 -20.03 -32.16
CA LYS A 424 0.09 -19.14 -32.46
C LYS A 424 -0.41 -17.72 -32.57
N PHE A 425 0.17 -16.82 -31.77
CA PHE A 425 -0.16 -15.40 -31.83
C PHE A 425 0.59 -14.71 -32.97
N TYR A 426 -0.17 -13.96 -33.77
CA TYR A 426 0.33 -13.14 -34.86
C TYR A 426 0.04 -11.66 -34.58
N PRO A 427 0.96 -10.73 -34.88
CA PRO A 427 0.68 -9.30 -34.83
C PRO A 427 -0.58 -8.96 -35.64
N ALA A 428 -1.47 -8.17 -35.05
CA ALA A 428 -2.78 -7.89 -35.61
C ALA A 428 -2.97 -6.39 -35.88
N LYS A 429 -3.69 -6.08 -36.95
CA LYS A 429 -4.23 -4.76 -37.19
C LYS A 429 -5.46 -4.57 -36.30
N ALA A 430 -5.62 -3.38 -35.75
CA ALA A 430 -6.75 -3.04 -34.91
C ALA A 430 -7.37 -1.69 -35.30
N SER A 431 -8.69 -1.56 -35.15
CA SER A 431 -9.41 -0.31 -35.37
C SER A 431 -10.45 -0.07 -34.28
N ILE A 432 -10.66 1.20 -33.93
CA ILE A 432 -11.57 1.61 -32.87
C ILE A 432 -12.97 1.88 -33.46
N ASN A 433 -13.99 1.31 -32.84
CA ASN A 433 -15.40 1.59 -33.12
C ASN A 433 -16.17 1.79 -31.81
N GLY A 434 -16.29 3.05 -31.37
CA GLY A 434 -16.91 3.40 -30.09
C GLY A 434 -16.17 2.74 -28.91
N SER A 435 -16.86 1.84 -28.19
CA SER A 435 -16.29 1.04 -27.09
C SER A 435 -15.81 -0.35 -27.51
N SER A 436 -15.69 -0.62 -28.82
CA SER A 436 -15.23 -1.90 -29.36
C SER A 436 -13.98 -1.72 -30.22
N ILE A 437 -13.17 -2.77 -30.29
CA ILE A 437 -11.96 -2.85 -31.10
C ILE A 437 -12.10 -4.03 -32.06
N THR A 438 -12.03 -3.78 -33.35
CA THR A 438 -11.97 -4.82 -34.37
C THR A 438 -10.52 -5.18 -34.63
N VAL A 439 -10.17 -6.45 -34.46
CA VAL A 439 -8.79 -6.99 -34.52
C VAL A 439 -8.73 -8.09 -35.57
N SER A 440 -7.73 -8.05 -36.45
CA SER A 440 -7.51 -9.10 -37.46
C SER A 440 -6.03 -9.24 -37.85
N ALA A 441 -5.65 -10.43 -38.30
CA ALA A 441 -4.34 -10.70 -38.89
C ALA A 441 -4.52 -11.57 -40.14
N GLU A 442 -3.75 -11.29 -41.20
CA GLU A 442 -3.87 -11.97 -42.49
C GLU A 442 -3.65 -13.50 -42.39
N ALA A 443 -2.75 -13.89 -41.48
CA ALA A 443 -2.41 -15.27 -41.17
C ALA A 443 -3.51 -16.02 -40.41
N VAL A 444 -4.48 -15.32 -39.81
CA VAL A 444 -5.53 -15.90 -38.96
C VAL A 444 -6.89 -15.77 -39.63
N LYS A 445 -7.38 -16.87 -40.20
CA LYS A 445 -8.68 -16.90 -40.91
C LYS A 445 -9.88 -16.94 -39.97
N VAL A 446 -9.74 -17.57 -38.81
CA VAL A 446 -10.78 -17.64 -37.77
C VAL A 446 -10.11 -17.36 -36.43
N PRO A 447 -10.22 -16.13 -35.90
CA PRO A 447 -9.72 -15.78 -34.58
C PRO A 447 -10.34 -16.66 -33.49
N VAL A 448 -9.51 -17.14 -32.57
CA VAL A 448 -9.96 -17.84 -31.35
C VAL A 448 -9.47 -17.16 -30.07
N ALA A 449 -8.43 -16.33 -30.16
CA ALA A 449 -7.90 -15.58 -29.04
C ALA A 449 -7.31 -14.23 -29.46
N VAL A 450 -7.45 -13.22 -28.61
CA VAL A 450 -6.82 -11.90 -28.75
C VAL A 450 -6.03 -11.59 -27.49
N ARG A 451 -4.85 -10.99 -27.68
CA ARG A 451 -4.02 -10.40 -26.63
C ARG A 451 -3.74 -8.94 -26.95
N TYR A 452 -3.64 -8.11 -25.92
CA TYR A 452 -3.22 -6.71 -26.03
C TYR A 452 -2.11 -6.40 -25.04
N ALA A 453 -1.06 -5.72 -25.53
CA ALA A 453 0.08 -5.26 -24.74
C ALA A 453 0.69 -6.39 -23.89
N PHE A 454 0.90 -7.55 -24.52
CA PHE A 454 1.15 -8.83 -23.85
C PHE A 454 2.63 -9.28 -23.92
N GLN A 455 3.55 -8.34 -23.75
CA GLN A 455 5.00 -8.54 -23.76
C GLN A 455 5.62 -7.86 -22.53
N ASP A 456 6.86 -8.20 -22.14
CA ASP A 456 7.50 -7.63 -20.95
C ASP A 456 7.47 -6.10 -20.92
N PHE A 457 8.07 -5.49 -21.93
CA PHE A 457 7.95 -4.08 -22.22
C PHE A 457 6.95 -3.84 -23.36
N THR A 458 6.11 -2.83 -23.19
CA THR A 458 5.10 -2.42 -24.17
C THR A 458 4.68 -0.99 -23.83
N ARG A 459 4.12 -0.28 -24.81
CA ARG A 459 3.55 1.05 -24.61
C ARG A 459 2.07 0.98 -24.92
N ALA A 460 1.23 1.47 -24.00
CA ALA A 460 -0.21 1.57 -24.27
C ALA A 460 -0.48 2.47 -25.48
N THR A 461 -1.30 1.99 -26.40
CA THR A 461 -1.85 2.79 -27.51
C THR A 461 -3.38 2.86 -27.48
N LEU A 462 -4.02 2.12 -26.58
CA LEU A 462 -5.46 2.12 -26.36
C LEU A 462 -5.82 2.76 -25.02
N PHE A 463 -6.69 3.75 -25.07
CA PHE A 463 -7.15 4.54 -23.93
C PHE A 463 -8.67 4.72 -23.98
N SER A 464 -9.26 5.03 -22.83
CA SER A 464 -10.55 5.73 -22.79
C SER A 464 -10.40 7.16 -23.32
N THR A 465 -11.50 7.77 -23.74
CA THR A 465 -11.54 9.20 -24.07
C THR A 465 -11.09 10.10 -22.91
N GLU A 466 -11.32 9.67 -21.66
CA GLU A 466 -10.83 10.34 -20.44
C GLU A 466 -9.32 10.21 -20.22
N GLY A 467 -8.61 9.45 -21.08
CA GLY A 467 -7.16 9.30 -21.07
C GLY A 467 -6.62 8.26 -20.09
N LEU A 468 -7.46 7.34 -19.62
CA LEU A 468 -7.01 6.18 -18.85
C LEU A 468 -6.64 5.02 -19.78
N PRO A 469 -5.43 4.46 -19.65
CA PRO A 469 -4.97 3.36 -20.51
C PRO A 469 -5.72 2.07 -20.23
N VAL A 470 -5.91 1.27 -21.27
CA VAL A 470 -6.35 -0.13 -21.16
C VAL A 470 -5.21 -0.98 -20.63
N SER A 471 -5.53 -1.94 -19.77
CA SER A 471 -4.58 -2.88 -19.18
C SER A 471 -4.18 -4.00 -20.14
N SER A 472 -3.04 -4.68 -19.89
CA SER A 472 -2.71 -5.93 -20.59
C SER A 472 -3.84 -6.93 -20.37
N PHE A 473 -4.34 -7.54 -21.44
CA PHE A 473 -5.36 -8.58 -21.34
C PHE A 473 -5.15 -9.67 -22.38
N ARG A 474 -5.74 -10.83 -22.08
CA ARG A 474 -5.86 -11.99 -22.96
C ARG A 474 -7.29 -12.51 -22.91
N THR A 475 -7.78 -13.06 -24.02
CA THR A 475 -9.10 -13.72 -24.08
C THR A 475 -9.01 -15.25 -23.94
N ASP A 476 -7.81 -15.82 -24.05
CA ASP A 476 -7.54 -17.23 -23.86
C ASP A 476 -7.18 -17.57 -22.40
N ASP A 477 -7.30 -18.85 -22.04
CA ASP A 477 -6.99 -19.44 -20.73
C ASP A 477 -5.90 -20.53 -20.83
N TRP A 478 -5.19 -20.60 -21.95
CA TRP A 478 -4.16 -21.59 -22.22
C TRP A 478 -2.98 -21.54 -21.23
N ALA A 479 -2.47 -22.71 -20.86
CA ALA A 479 -1.21 -22.85 -20.13
C ALA A 479 -0.03 -22.45 -21.02
N GLU A 480 1.05 -21.98 -20.40
CA GLU A 480 2.28 -21.51 -21.06
C GLU A 480 3.47 -22.41 -20.72
#